data_AF-A0A535NDC7-F1
#
_entry.id   AF-A0A535NDC7-F1
#
_cell.length_a   1.000
_cell.length_b   1.000
_cell.length_c   1.000
_cell.angle_alpha   90.00
_cell.angle_beta   90.00
_cell.angle_gamma   90.00
#
_symmetry.space_group_name_H-M   'P 1'
#
loop_
_entity.id
_entity.type
_entity.pdbx_description
1 polymer ?
#
loop_
_entity_poly.entity_id
_entity_poly.type
_entity_poly.pdbx_seq_one_letter_code
_entity_poly.pdbx_strand_id
1 'polypeptide(L)' 'MVTDKYKRVSGDAVEYEVFARKTRGEPLHQVGSVVAPDDDLAAAYARATYDEERWIEMTIVRKDHVIALWSPGE' A
#
# COMPACT_ATOMS: atom_id res chain seq x y z
N MET A 1 18.21 -2.08 20.18
CA MET A 1 16.73 -2.04 20.31
C MET A 1 16.17 -1.35 19.08
N VAL A 2 15.59 -2.10 18.13
CA VAL A 2 14.38 -1.73 17.37
C VAL A 2 13.68 -3.06 17.02
N THR A 3 12.35 -3.02 17.07
CA THR A 3 11.31 -4.03 17.29
C THR A 3 11.24 -5.27 16.38
N ASP A 4 11.14 -6.43 17.02
CA ASP A 4 10.53 -7.67 16.52
C ASP A 4 8.99 -7.52 16.51
N LYS A 5 8.42 -7.27 15.33
CA LYS A 5 6.98 -7.39 14.99
C LYS A 5 7.00 -7.53 13.47
N TYR A 6 6.81 -8.67 12.83
CA TYR A 6 5.63 -9.52 12.85
C TYR A 6 6.08 -10.96 12.61
N LYS A 7 5.92 -11.82 13.62
CA LYS A 7 6.00 -13.27 13.47
C LYS A 7 5.02 -13.67 12.37
N ARG A 8 5.54 -14.06 11.20
CA ARG A 8 4.77 -14.45 10.00
C ARG A 8 3.81 -15.58 10.37
N VAL A 9 2.57 -15.22 10.67
CA VAL A 9 1.50 -16.18 10.93
C VAL A 9 0.88 -16.54 9.59
N SER A 10 1.34 -17.68 9.05
CA SER A 10 0.72 -18.44 7.95
C SER A 10 0.71 -17.80 6.55
N GLY A 11 1.62 -18.28 5.69
CA GLY A 11 1.69 -17.92 4.25
C GLY A 11 2.41 -16.60 4.01
N ASP A 12 3.26 -16.51 2.98
CA ASP A 12 4.05 -15.33 2.66
C ASP A 12 3.22 -14.04 2.66
N ALA A 13 3.40 -13.20 3.68
CA ALA A 13 2.78 -11.89 3.73
C ALA A 13 3.37 -11.03 2.61
N VAL A 14 2.50 -10.48 1.76
CA VAL A 14 2.84 -9.66 0.61
C VAL A 14 2.74 -8.19 1.00
N GLU A 15 3.70 -7.38 0.56
CA GLU A 15 3.67 -5.93 0.72
C GLU A 15 2.95 -5.29 -0.47
N TYR A 16 2.05 -4.36 -0.20
CA TYR A 16 1.27 -3.62 -1.19
C TYR A 16 1.51 -2.13 -1.01
N GLU A 17 1.77 -1.44 -2.11
CA GLU A 17 1.81 0.01 -2.17
C GLU A 17 0.37 0.54 -2.32
N VAL A 18 0.01 1.54 -1.53
CA VAL A 18 -1.32 2.17 -1.55
C VAL A 18 -1.21 3.50 -2.26
N PHE A 19 -2.09 3.69 -3.25
CA PHE A 19 -2.20 4.89 -4.03
C PHE A 19 -3.58 5.50 -3.89
N ALA A 20 -3.67 6.82 -3.70
CA ALA A 20 -4.94 7.51 -3.56
C ALA A 20 -4.90 8.94 -4.09
N ARG A 21 -6.08 9.51 -4.38
CA ARG A 21 -6.25 10.92 -4.75
C ARG A 21 -7.54 11.52 -4.19
N LYS A 22 -7.51 12.81 -3.88
CA LYS A 22 -8.63 13.55 -3.27
C LYS A 22 -9.48 14.27 -4.31
N THR A 23 -8.89 14.67 -5.43
CA THR A 23 -9.60 15.33 -6.53
C THR A 23 -9.30 14.68 -7.88
N ARG A 24 -10.24 14.79 -8.82
CA ARG A 24 -10.09 14.19 -10.17
C ARG A 24 -8.99 14.87 -10.99
N GLY A 25 -8.65 16.11 -10.65
CA GLY A 25 -7.60 16.88 -11.31
C GLY A 25 -6.20 16.55 -10.84
N GLU A 26 -6.06 15.82 -9.73
CA GLU A 26 -4.77 15.44 -9.18
C GLU A 26 -4.33 14.05 -9.68
N PRO A 27 -3.00 13.85 -9.86
CA PRO A 27 -2.47 12.53 -10.12
C PRO A 27 -2.71 11.62 -8.92
N LEU A 28 -2.66 10.31 -9.18
CA LEU A 28 -2.71 9.32 -8.13
C LEU A 28 -1.36 9.31 -7.39
N HIS A 29 -1.38 9.53 -6.07
CA HIS A 29 -0.17 9.61 -5.27
C HIS A 29 -0.02 8.35 -4.44
N GLN A 30 1.22 7.89 -4.24
CA GLN A 30 1.51 6.89 -3.23
C GLN A 30 1.30 7.52 -1.85
N VAL A 31 0.39 6.93 -1.06
CA VAL A 31 0.05 7.40 0.29
C VAL A 31 0.62 6.52 1.39
N GLY A 32 1.10 5.32 1.04
CA GLY A 32 1.91 4.46 1.91
C GLY A 32 1.88 3.01 1.47
N SER A 33 1.95 2.08 2.41
CA SER A 33 1.99 0.65 2.15
C SER A 33 1.27 -0.16 3.23
N VAL A 34 0.78 -1.35 2.86
CA VAL A 34 0.16 -2.33 3.76
C VAL A 34 0.73 -3.71 3.53
N VAL A 35 0.74 -4.54 4.57
CA VAL A 35 1.20 -5.93 4.49
C VAL A 35 0.03 -6.85 4.79
N ALA A 36 -0.25 -7.78 3.89
CA ALA A 36 -1.38 -8.70 4.01
C ALA A 36 -1.07 -10.04 3.32
N PRO A 37 -1.70 -11.15 3.74
CA PRO A 37 -1.48 -12.46 3.12
C PRO A 37 -2.13 -12.59 1.74
N ASP A 38 -3.12 -11.76 1.41
CA ASP A 38 -3.85 -11.77 0.14
C ASP A 38 -4.41 -10.38 -0.22
N ASP A 39 -4.93 -10.25 -1.45
CA ASP A 39 -5.41 -9.00 -2.02
C ASP A 39 -6.67 -8.47 -1.30
N ASP A 40 -7.55 -9.35 -0.82
CA ASP A 40 -8.80 -8.98 -0.13
C ASP A 40 -8.50 -8.37 1.24
N LEU A 41 -7.60 -9.00 2.01
CA LEU A 41 -7.12 -8.46 3.28
C LEU A 41 -6.31 -7.20 3.09
N ALA A 42 -5.50 -7.10 2.04
CA ALA A 42 -4.78 -5.88 1.70
C ALA A 42 -5.73 -4.71 1.45
N ALA A 43 -6.81 -4.93 0.68
CA ALA A 43 -7.82 -3.91 0.41
C ALA A 43 -8.57 -3.50 1.67
N ALA A 44 -8.93 -4.46 2.54
CA ALA A 44 -9.57 -4.18 3.81
C ALA A 44 -8.66 -3.34 4.73
N TYR A 45 -7.37 -3.68 4.82
CA TYR A 45 -6.39 -2.94 5.62
C TYR A 45 -6.14 -1.55 5.07
N ALA A 46 -5.97 -1.40 3.75
CA ALA A 46 -5.79 -0.10 3.13
C ALA A 46 -7.00 0.81 3.39
N ARG A 47 -8.22 0.29 3.21
CA ARG A 47 -9.44 1.04 3.50
C ARG A 47 -9.51 1.43 4.97
N ALA A 48 -9.28 0.52 5.91
CA ALA A 48 -9.34 0.81 7.34
C ALA A 48 -8.26 1.81 7.80
N THR A 49 -7.08 1.78 7.18
CA THR A 49 -5.94 2.64 7.55
C THR A 49 -6.09 4.04 6.98
N TYR A 50 -6.63 4.16 5.76
CA TYR A 50 -6.69 5.43 5.04
C TYR A 50 -8.12 6.02 4.92
N ASP A 51 -9.11 5.52 5.67
CA ASP A 51 -10.51 6.00 5.60
C ASP A 51 -10.71 7.46 6.07
N GLU A 52 -9.71 8.05 6.74
CA GLU A 52 -9.84 9.36 7.40
C GLU A 52 -10.02 10.54 6.42
N GLU A 53 -9.60 10.37 5.17
CA GLU A 53 -9.66 11.41 4.15
C GLU A 53 -10.77 11.11 3.13
N ARG A 54 -11.31 12.16 2.50
CA ARG A 54 -12.33 12.05 1.43
C ARG A 54 -11.68 11.64 0.10
N TRP A 55 -11.13 10.43 0.04
CA TRP A 55 -10.59 9.87 -1.19
C TRP A 55 -11.71 9.62 -2.18
N ILE A 56 -11.51 10.07 -3.41
CA ILE A 56 -12.42 9.76 -4.52
C ILE A 56 -12.01 8.48 -5.24
N GLU A 57 -10.76 8.05 -5.03
CA GLU A 57 -10.17 6.86 -5.63
C GLU A 57 -9.00 6.40 -4.77
N MET A 58 -8.94 5.09 -4.57
CA MET A 58 -7.89 4.38 -3.84
C MET A 58 -7.60 3.07 -4.55
N THR A 59 -6.34 2.71 -4.69
CA THR A 59 -5.88 1.51 -5.38
C THR A 59 -4.68 0.94 -4.65
N ILE A 60 -4.54 -0.38 -4.70
CA ILE A 60 -3.40 -1.10 -4.13
C ILE A 60 -2.68 -1.85 -5.25
N VAL A 61 -1.35 -1.93 -5.16
CA VAL A 61 -0.52 -2.68 -6.10
C VAL A 61 0.49 -3.47 -5.28
N ARG A 62 0.69 -4.76 -5.58
CA ARG A 62 1.76 -5.53 -4.94
C ARG A 62 3.11 -4.91 -5.25
N LYS A 63 3.96 -4.78 -4.23
CA LYS A 63 5.26 -4.14 -4.36
C LYS A 63 6.19 -4.88 -5.32
N ASP A 64 6.05 -6.20 -5.42
CA ASP A 64 6.80 -7.05 -6.36
C ASP A 64 6.38 -6.87 -7.83
N HIS A 65 5.21 -6.26 -8.09
CA HIS A 65 4.77 -5.90 -9.44
C HIS A 65 5.21 -4.49 -9.86
N VAL A 66 5.75 -3.70 -8.93
CA VAL A 66 6.24 -2.35 -9.25
C VAL A 66 7.67 -2.44 -9.78
N ILE A 67 7.84 -2.15 -11.06
CA ILE A 67 9.15 -2.10 -11.72
C ILE A 67 9.63 -0.66 -11.71
N ALA A 68 10.63 -0.35 -10.87
CA ALA A 68 11.26 0.96 -10.85
C ALA A 68 12.18 1.12 -12.07
N LEU A 69 11.96 2.17 -12.86
CA LEU A 69 12.83 2.52 -14.00
C LEU A 69 14.01 3.40 -13.58
N TRP A 70 13.81 4.25 -12.56
CA TRP A 70 14.83 5.14 -12.01
C TRP A 70 14.71 5.16 -10.48
N SER A 71 15.85 5.15 -9.79
CA SER A 71 15.89 5.38 -8.35
C SER A 71 16.08 6.87 -8.07
N PRO A 72 15.53 7.41 -6.97
CA PRO A 72 15.81 8.80 -6.59
C PRO A 72 17.31 8.97 -6.37
N GLY A 73 18.00 9.63 -7.32
CA GLY A 73 19.44 9.88 -7.27
C GLY A 73 20.24 9.56 -8.54
N GLU A 74 19.61 9.10 -9.63
CA GLU A 74 20.24 8.99 -10.96
C GLU A 74 20.21 10.32 -11.75
#